data_AF-A0A3M8DQ90-F1
#
_entry.id   AF-A0A3M8DQ90-F1
#
_cell.length_a   1.000
_cell.length_b   1.000
_cell.length_c   1.000
_cell.angle_alpha   90.00
_cell.angle_beta   90.00
_cell.angle_gamma   90.00
#
_symmetry.space_group_name_H-M   'P 1'
#
loop_
_entity.id
_entity.type
_entity.pdbx_description
1 polymer ?
#
loop_
_entity_poly.entity_id
_entity_poly.type
_entity_poly.pdbx_seq_one_letter_code
_entity_poly.pdbx_strand_id
1 'polypeptide(L)' 'MGLDLRVDTGDLHLLALKLGIWIVLMIVVLVIVERLVPRFLRGFFRAAFALGGIYLFAIWLS' A
#
# COMPACT_ATOMS: atom_id res chain seq x y z
N MET A 1 36.51 3.78 -1.42
CA MET A 1 35.39 2.94 -0.95
C MET A 1 34.48 2.72 -2.13
N GLY A 2 34.68 1.62 -2.87
CA GLY A 2 33.77 1.26 -3.95
C GLY A 2 32.41 0.91 -3.33
N LEU A 3 31.34 1.58 -3.75
CA LEU A 3 30.00 1.15 -3.38
C LEU A 3 29.82 -0.26 -3.92
N ASP A 4 29.74 -1.23 -3.02
CA ASP A 4 29.33 -2.58 -3.35
C ASP A 4 27.86 -2.50 -3.78
N LEU A 5 27.63 -2.42 -5.09
CA LEU A 5 26.30 -2.38 -5.73
C LEU A 5 25.72 -3.79 -5.88
N ARG A 6 26.23 -4.79 -5.14
CA ARG A 6 25.56 -6.08 -4.98
C ARG A 6 24.32 -5.87 -4.12
N VAL A 7 23.26 -5.40 -4.75
CA VAL A 7 21.93 -5.44 -4.16
C VAL A 7 21.55 -6.91 -4.07
N ASP A 8 21.34 -7.37 -2.85
CA ASP A 8 20.83 -8.71 -2.60
C ASP A 8 19.44 -8.83 -3.25
N THR A 9 19.39 -9.53 -4.38
CA THR A 9 18.18 -9.65 -5.18
C THR A 9 17.08 -10.37 -4.40
N GLY A 10 17.43 -11.21 -3.40
CA GLY A 10 16.47 -11.90 -2.56
C GLY A 10 15.56 -10.94 -1.79
N ASP A 11 16.15 -9.92 -1.17
CA ASP A 11 15.41 -8.93 -0.38
C ASP A 11 14.59 -7.96 -1.26
N LEU A 12 15.10 -7.60 -2.44
CA LEU A 12 14.34 -6.83 -3.42
C LEU A 12 13.08 -7.58 -3.89
N HIS A 13 13.20 -8.88 -4.15
CA HIS A 13 12.06 -9.71 -4.57
C HIS A 13 11.01 -9.84 -3.46
N LEU A 14 11.44 -9.99 -2.20
CA LEU A 14 10.55 -10.02 -1.05
C LEU A 14 9.83 -8.68 -0.86
N LEU A 15 10.53 -7.55 -0.95
CA LEU A 15 9.94 -6.21 -0.85
C LEU A 15 8.96 -5.93 -2.01
N ALA A 16 9.31 -6.35 -3.24
CA ALA A 16 8.43 -6.22 -4.40
C ALA A 16 7.14 -7.06 -4.25
N LEU A 17 7.26 -8.30 -3.77
CA LEU A 17 6.11 -9.16 -3.47
C LEU A 17 5.22 -8.54 -2.39
N LYS A 18 5.85 -8.04 -1.32
CA LYS A 18 5.20 -7.36 -0.21
C LYS A 18 4.40 -6.12 -0.69
N LEU A 19 5.01 -5.28 -1.53
CA LEU A 19 4.34 -4.16 -2.20
C LEU A 19 3.18 -4.60 -3.09
N GLY A 20 3.37 -5.66 -3.88
CA GLY A 20 2.33 -6.19 -4.77
C GLY A 20 1.08 -6.64 -3.98
N ILE A 21 1.27 -7.40 -2.91
CA ILE A 21 0.18 -7.82 -2.02
C ILE A 21 -0.53 -6.60 -1.41
N TRP A 22 0.25 -5.59 -1.00
CA TRP A 22 -0.31 -4.39 -0.39
C TRP A 22 -1.17 -3.56 -1.36
N ILE A 23 -0.72 -3.41 -2.61
CA ILE A 23 -1.47 -2.72 -3.66
C ILE A 23 -2.80 -3.44 -3.95
N VAL A 24 -2.78 -4.77 -4.01
CA VAL A 24 -4.00 -5.56 -4.23
C VAL A 24 -4.98 -5.36 -3.08
N LEU A 25 -4.53 -5.41 -1.83
CA LEU A 25 -5.37 -5.12 -0.65
C LEU A 25 -5.97 -3.72 -0.70
N MET A 26 -5.17 -2.71 -1.05
CA MET A 26 -5.61 -1.33 -1.23
C MET A 26 -6.75 -1.23 -2.26
N ILE A 27 -6.60 -1.89 -3.42
CA ILE A 27 -7.61 -1.89 -4.47
C ILE A 27 -8.91 -2.54 -3.97
N VAL A 28 -8.82 -3.70 -3.31
CA VAL A 28 -10.00 -4.41 -2.79
C VAL A 28 -10.78 -3.54 -1.81
N VAL A 29 -10.11 -2.89 -0.86
CA VAL A 29 -10.79 -2.05 0.12
C VAL A 29 -11.36 -0.79 -0.54
N LEU A 30 -10.69 -0.20 -1.52
CA LEU A 30 -11.23 0.93 -2.27
C LEU A 30 -12.53 0.55 -3.01
N VAL A 31 -12.58 -0.65 -3.60
CA VAL A 31 -13.81 -1.18 -4.23
C VAL A 31 -14.93 -1.38 -3.22
N ILE A 32 -14.62 -1.86 -2.01
CA ILE A 32 -15.59 -2.00 -0.90
C ILE A 32 -16.12 -0.62 -0.50
N VAL A 33 -15.24 0.36 -0.31
CA VAL A 33 -15.60 1.74 0.02
C VAL A 33 -16.50 2.32 -1.07
N GLU A 34 -16.20 2.12 -2.34
CA GLU A 34 -17.05 2.64 -3.42
C GLU A 34 -18.43 1.98 -3.47
N ARG A 35 -18.54 0.68 -3.16
CA ARG A 35 -19.83 -0.01 -3.15
C ARG A 35 -20.69 0.30 -1.92
N LEU A 36 -20.09 0.45 -0.74
CA LEU A 36 -20.81 0.64 0.52
C LEU A 36 -21.03 2.12 0.88
N VAL A 37 -20.14 3.03 0.44
CA VAL A 37 -20.20 4.43 0.89
C VAL A 37 -21.07 5.28 -0.03
N PRO A 38 -22.06 6.02 0.53
CA PRO A 38 -22.89 6.98 -0.20
C PRO A 38 -22.05 8.04 -0.91
N ARG A 39 -22.50 8.50 -2.09
CA ARG A 39 -21.73 9.43 -2.96
C ARG A 39 -21.21 10.68 -2.24
N PHE A 40 -21.95 11.20 -1.25
CA PHE A 40 -21.57 12.39 -0.49
C PHE A 40 -20.37 12.18 0.45
N LEU A 41 -20.16 10.95 0.93
CA LEU A 41 -19.08 10.61 1.86
C LEU A 41 -17.84 10.01 1.17
N ARG A 42 -17.94 9.68 -0.13
CA ARG A 42 -16.84 9.05 -0.87
C ARG A 42 -15.54 9.85 -0.86
N GLY A 43 -15.61 11.18 -0.89
CA GLY A 43 -14.41 12.04 -0.83
C GLY A 43 -13.64 11.88 0.49
N PHE A 44 -14.36 11.93 1.61
CA PHE A 44 -13.79 11.74 2.94
C PHE A 44 -13.24 10.33 3.13
N PHE A 45 -13.99 9.30 2.72
CA PHE A 45 -13.51 7.91 2.83
C PHE A 45 -12.31 7.62 1.93
N ARG A 46 -12.23 8.19 0.72
CA ARG A 46 -11.03 8.08 -0.14
C ARG A 46 -9.80 8.71 0.53
N ALA A 47 -9.95 9.91 1.10
CA ALA A 47 -8.86 10.59 1.80
C ALA A 47 -8.43 9.85 3.06
N ALA A 48 -9.39 9.41 3.88
CA ALA A 48 -9.13 8.60 5.08
C ALA A 48 -8.46 7.26 4.72
N PHE A 49 -8.88 6.64 3.62
CA PHE A 49 -8.30 5.40 3.14
C PHE A 49 -6.89 5.58 2.58
N ALA A 50 -6.62 6.68 1.87
CA ALA A 50 -5.27 7.01 1.42
C ALA A 50 -4.32 7.27 2.60
N LEU A 51 -4.74 8.10 3.57
CA LEU A 51 -3.98 8.39 4.78
C LEU A 51 -3.75 7.15 5.66
N GLY A 52 -4.82 6.38 5.91
CA GLY A 52 -4.75 5.14 6.67
C GLY A 52 -3.92 4.06 5.96
N GLY A 53 -4.05 3.95 4.63
CA GLY A 53 -3.30 3.01 3.81
C GLY A 53 -1.80 3.30 3.80
N ILE A 54 -1.40 4.57 3.72
CA ILE A 54 0.01 4.99 3.83
C ILE A 54 0.55 4.71 5.25
N TYR A 55 -0.25 4.99 6.28
CA TYR A 55 0.14 4.74 7.67
C TYR A 55 0.33 3.25 7.97
N LEU A 56 -0.65 2.41 7.59
CA LEU A 56 -0.56 0.96 7.73
C LEU A 56 0.60 0.38 6.92
N PHE A 57 0.85 0.91 5.72
CA PHE A 57 2.01 0.51 4.93
C PHE A 57 3.33 0.82 5.64
N ALA A 58 3.45 2.02 6.21
CA ALA A 58 4.65 2.44 6.93
C ALA A 58 4.93 1.56 8.15
N ILE A 59 3.90 1.19 8.92
CA ILE A 59 4.03 0.24 10.04
C ILE A 59 4.44 -1.14 9.55
N TRP A 60 3.87 -1.59 8.43
CA TRP A 60 4.12 -2.95 7.94
C TRP A 60 5.53 -3.11 7.31
N LEU A 61 6.16 -1.99 6.93
CA LEU A 61 7.49 -1.94 6.37
C LEU A 61 8.59 -1.72 7.42
N SER A 62 8.24 -1.21 8.62
CA SER A 62 9.15 -1.07 9.77
C SER A 62 9.34 -2.39 10.51
#